data_AF-A0A2R6XE59-F1
#
_entry.id   AF-A0A2R6XE59-F1
#
_cell.length_a   1.000
_cell.length_b   1.000
_cell.length_c   1.000
_cell.angle_alpha   90.00
_cell.angle_beta   90.00
_cell.angle_gamma   90.00
#
_symmetry.space_group_name_H-M   'P 1'
#
loop_
_entity.id
_entity.type
_entity.pdbx_description
1 polymer ?
#
loop_
_entity_poly.entity_id
_entity_poly.type
_entity_poly.pdbx_seq_one_letter_code
_entity_poly.pdbx_strand_id
1 'polypeptide(L)'
;MRSSSFGIHLPISCLILLTFAGIARGGVLFSTLPRTMNIEARIESQGTTSGVAKAGEDTLLVSWGLNTELSPSVDDDYVDVQLRLCFAPVSQKDRSWRKTDDDLHRDKTCTIDICSHPWYSAASDGSVWKLAKDIPGATYFVRVYATDRDGTELAYGQTTDANKTTNLITVDPYTGRHASIDLASLVLSAISLGVLFVFLFVEALDHRNVKKKGGK
;
A
#
# COMPACT_ATOMS: atom_id res chain seq x y z
N MET A 1 74.54 -5.36 11.32
CA MET A 1 73.46 -6.27 10.86
C MET A 1 72.15 -5.49 10.82
N ARG A 2 71.68 -5.11 9.62
CA ARG A 2 70.35 -4.52 9.41
C ARG A 2 69.43 -5.67 9.03
N SER A 3 68.44 -5.98 9.87
CA SER A 3 67.43 -6.99 9.56
C SER A 3 66.19 -6.29 9.00
N SER A 4 65.88 -6.61 7.76
CA SER A 4 64.77 -6.09 6.97
C SER A 4 63.46 -6.73 7.44
N SER A 5 62.55 -5.95 8.03
CA SER A 5 61.18 -6.37 8.33
C SER A 5 60.26 -5.93 7.18
N PHE A 6 60.28 -6.67 6.08
CA PHE A 6 59.37 -6.51 4.94
C PHE A 6 58.80 -7.89 4.64
N GLY A 7 57.52 -8.14 4.97
CA GLY A 7 56.91 -9.41 4.53
C GLY A 7 55.64 -9.90 5.19
N ILE A 8 54.95 -9.16 6.07
CA ILE A 8 53.76 -9.71 6.77
C ILE A 8 52.51 -8.82 6.67
N HIS A 9 52.61 -7.58 6.17
CA HIS A 9 51.43 -6.69 6.06
C HIS A 9 50.60 -6.84 4.78
N LEU A 10 51.09 -7.56 3.76
CA LEU A 10 50.36 -7.72 2.49
C LEU A 10 49.22 -8.76 2.48
N PRO A 11 49.28 -9.92 3.17
CA PRO A 11 48.22 -10.93 3.05
C PRO A 11 46.98 -10.62 3.89
N ILE A 12 47.10 -9.84 4.97
CA ILE A 12 46.00 -9.51 5.87
C ILE A 12 45.07 -8.45 5.24
N SER A 13 45.63 -7.51 4.48
CA SER A 13 44.84 -6.47 3.79
C SER A 13 43.98 -7.02 2.64
N CYS A 14 44.36 -8.16 2.06
CA CYS A 14 43.61 -8.80 0.97
C CYS A 14 42.40 -9.60 1.51
N LEU A 15 42.51 -10.14 2.72
CA LEU A 15 41.45 -10.93 3.36
C LEU A 15 40.26 -10.06 3.82
N ILE A 16 40.51 -8.81 4.19
CA ILE A 16 39.48 -7.85 4.64
C ILE A 16 38.65 -7.28 3.47
N LEU A 17 39.21 -7.25 2.25
CA LEU A 17 38.48 -6.81 1.05
C LEU A 17 37.54 -7.88 0.47
N LEU A 18 37.78 -9.16 0.76
CA LEU A 18 36.92 -10.27 0.31
C LEU A 18 35.68 -10.49 1.20
N THR A 19 35.64 -9.92 2.41
CA THR A 19 34.49 -10.06 3.33
C THR A 19 33.36 -9.06 3.06
N PHE A 20 33.52 -8.16 2.08
CA PHE A 20 32.49 -7.19 1.67
C PHE A 20 31.86 -7.46 0.30
N ALA A 21 32.12 -8.64 -0.29
CA ALA A 21 31.29 -9.16 -1.37
C ALA A 21 29.95 -9.61 -0.77
N GLY A 22 29.13 -8.65 -0.35
CA GLY A 22 27.71 -8.89 -0.10
C GLY A 22 27.13 -9.54 -1.35
N ILE A 23 26.41 -10.64 -1.17
CA ILE A 23 25.72 -11.32 -2.26
C ILE A 23 24.74 -10.30 -2.84
N ALA A 24 25.10 -9.70 -3.98
CA ALA A 24 24.16 -8.96 -4.78
C ALA A 24 23.16 -9.98 -5.32
N ARG A 25 22.10 -10.25 -4.57
CA ARG A 25 20.94 -10.98 -5.07
C ARG A 25 20.39 -10.13 -6.22
N GLY A 26 20.43 -10.67 -7.43
CA GLY A 26 19.78 -10.02 -8.57
C GLY A 26 18.29 -9.84 -8.26
N GLY A 27 17.72 -8.67 -8.58
CA GLY A 27 16.29 -8.44 -8.45
C GLY A 27 15.49 -9.40 -9.32
N VAL A 28 14.32 -9.83 -8.83
CA VAL A 28 13.39 -10.67 -9.60
C VAL A 28 12.69 -9.79 -10.64
N LEU A 29 12.71 -10.21 -11.90
CA LEU A 29 12.00 -9.52 -12.98
C LEU A 29 10.59 -10.09 -13.12
N PHE A 30 9.58 -9.24 -13.05
CA PHE A 30 8.18 -9.61 -13.20
C PHE A 30 7.91 -10.30 -14.54
N SER A 31 8.52 -9.82 -15.63
CA SER A 31 8.42 -10.42 -16.97
C SER A 31 8.88 -11.88 -17.04
N THR A 32 9.71 -12.32 -16.10
CA THR A 32 10.22 -13.71 -16.03
C THR A 32 9.36 -14.62 -15.17
N LEU A 33 8.46 -14.06 -14.35
CA LEU A 33 7.61 -14.85 -13.47
C LEU A 33 6.51 -15.55 -14.27
N PRO A 34 6.33 -16.87 -14.10
CA PRO A 34 5.21 -17.59 -14.68
C PRO A 34 3.91 -17.25 -13.94
N ARG A 35 2.82 -17.14 -14.71
CA ARG A 35 1.47 -16.97 -14.16
C ARG A 35 0.85 -18.35 -13.89
N THR A 36 1.04 -18.89 -12.69
CA THR A 36 0.65 -20.28 -12.35
C THR A 36 -0.62 -20.40 -11.52
N MET A 37 -1.15 -19.28 -10.99
CA MET A 37 -2.27 -19.28 -10.05
C MET A 37 -3.51 -18.58 -10.60
N ASN A 38 -4.67 -19.14 -10.30
CA ASN A 38 -5.97 -18.48 -10.42
C ASN A 38 -6.33 -17.85 -9.08
N ILE A 39 -6.79 -16.59 -9.11
CA ILE A 39 -7.18 -15.84 -7.91
C ILE A 39 -8.53 -15.21 -8.14
N GLU A 40 -9.34 -15.27 -7.11
CA GLU A 40 -10.59 -14.53 -7.00
C GLU A 40 -10.52 -13.66 -5.74
N ALA A 41 -10.94 -12.40 -5.88
CA ALA A 41 -11.11 -11.50 -4.74
C ALA A 41 -12.49 -10.87 -4.83
N ARG A 42 -13.25 -10.95 -3.73
CA ARG A 42 -14.58 -10.38 -3.63
C ARG A 42 -14.73 -9.51 -2.39
N ILE A 43 -15.49 -8.42 -2.51
CA ILE A 43 -15.90 -7.59 -1.38
C ILE A 43 -16.98 -8.38 -0.63
N GLU A 44 -16.69 -8.84 0.57
CA GLU A 44 -17.56 -9.79 1.29
C GLU A 44 -18.96 -9.21 1.55
N SER A 45 -19.04 -7.93 1.93
CA SER A 45 -20.30 -7.24 2.21
C SER A 45 -21.21 -7.09 0.98
N GLN A 46 -20.66 -7.17 -0.22
CA GLN A 46 -21.37 -6.95 -1.48
C GLN A 46 -21.49 -8.23 -2.32
N GLY A 47 -20.63 -9.22 -2.10
CA GLY A 47 -20.56 -10.44 -2.90
C GLY A 47 -20.06 -10.22 -4.34
N THR A 48 -19.36 -9.11 -4.61
CA THR A 48 -18.90 -8.74 -5.96
C THR A 48 -17.37 -8.72 -6.07
N THR A 49 -16.84 -8.97 -7.26
CA THR A 49 -15.40 -8.87 -7.58
C THR A 49 -14.97 -7.48 -8.06
N SER A 50 -15.91 -6.54 -8.11
CA SER A 50 -15.70 -5.15 -8.50
C SER A 50 -16.69 -4.25 -7.79
N GLY A 51 -16.27 -3.03 -7.47
CA GLY A 51 -17.11 -2.09 -6.74
C GLY A 51 -16.31 -1.13 -5.90
N VAL A 52 -16.98 -0.53 -4.92
CA VAL A 52 -16.37 0.38 -3.95
C VAL A 52 -16.32 -0.32 -2.59
N ALA A 53 -15.12 -0.44 -2.02
CA ALA A 53 -14.90 -0.96 -0.67
C ALA A 53 -14.40 0.15 0.25
N LYS A 54 -14.93 0.22 1.47
CA LYS A 54 -14.56 1.22 2.46
C LYS A 54 -13.41 0.73 3.32
N ALA A 55 -12.32 1.48 3.34
CA ALA A 55 -11.18 1.20 4.20
C ALA A 55 -11.58 1.26 5.69
N GLY A 56 -11.20 0.25 6.47
CA GLY A 56 -11.51 0.11 7.88
C GLY A 56 -12.86 -0.52 8.23
N GLU A 57 -13.74 -0.70 7.23
CA GLU A 57 -15.09 -1.26 7.40
C GLU A 57 -15.22 -2.58 6.64
N ASP A 58 -14.97 -2.56 5.33
CA ASP A 58 -15.18 -3.74 4.46
C ASP A 58 -14.03 -4.75 4.54
N THR A 59 -14.35 -5.99 4.20
CA THR A 59 -13.46 -7.14 4.11
C THR A 59 -13.40 -7.66 2.67
N LEU A 60 -12.22 -8.12 2.24
CA LEU A 60 -12.04 -8.91 1.03
C LEU A 60 -11.99 -10.37 1.41
N LEU A 61 -12.74 -11.20 0.69
CA LEU A 61 -12.46 -12.63 0.66
C LEU A 61 -11.59 -12.91 -0.57
N VAL A 62 -10.38 -13.41 -0.34
CA VAL A 62 -9.44 -13.75 -1.41
C VAL A 62 -9.19 -15.24 -1.41
N SER A 63 -9.43 -15.91 -2.53
CA SER A 63 -9.07 -17.30 -2.77
C SER A 63 -8.01 -17.40 -3.86
N TRP A 64 -7.12 -18.36 -3.72
CA TRP A 64 -6.09 -18.66 -4.72
C TRP A 64 -5.94 -20.17 -4.85
N GLY A 65 -5.51 -20.61 -6.03
CA GLY A 65 -5.19 -22.01 -6.30
C GLY A 65 -4.33 -22.15 -7.55
N LEU A 66 -3.62 -23.27 -7.64
CA LEU A 66 -2.86 -23.62 -8.84
C LEU A 66 -3.82 -23.76 -10.03
N ASN A 67 -3.42 -23.29 -11.21
CA ASN A 67 -4.16 -23.56 -12.43
C ASN A 67 -4.05 -25.05 -12.78
N THR A 68 -5.19 -25.75 -12.85
CA THR A 68 -5.29 -27.20 -13.07
C THR A 68 -4.78 -27.67 -14.44
N GLU A 69 -4.55 -26.74 -15.36
CA GLU A 69 -4.00 -27.04 -16.70
C GLU A 69 -2.47 -27.17 -16.71
N LEU A 70 -1.80 -26.89 -15.58
CA LEU A 70 -0.34 -26.94 -15.46
C LEU A 70 0.15 -28.35 -15.13
N SER A 71 1.41 -28.62 -15.44
CA SER A 71 2.03 -29.90 -15.12
C SER A 71 2.02 -30.14 -13.59
N PRO A 72 1.81 -31.39 -13.15
CA PRO A 72 2.09 -31.74 -11.77
C PRO A 72 3.56 -31.41 -11.48
N SER A 73 3.85 -30.83 -10.30
CA SER A 73 5.17 -30.39 -9.81
C SER A 73 5.58 -28.93 -10.05
N VAL A 74 4.71 -28.07 -10.62
CA VAL A 74 5.04 -26.64 -10.81
C VAL A 74 5.19 -25.89 -9.47
N ASP A 75 4.54 -26.38 -8.42
CA ASP A 75 4.51 -25.80 -7.10
C ASP A 75 5.44 -26.49 -6.09
N ASP A 76 6.32 -27.38 -6.53
CA ASP A 76 7.23 -28.15 -5.65
C ASP A 76 8.13 -27.24 -4.78
N ASP A 77 8.52 -26.09 -5.33
CA ASP A 77 9.37 -25.11 -4.66
C ASP A 77 8.56 -24.02 -3.91
N TYR A 78 7.22 -24.06 -3.98
CA TYR A 78 6.38 -23.04 -3.36
C TYR A 78 6.23 -23.33 -1.87
N VAL A 79 6.56 -22.34 -1.05
CA VAL A 79 6.53 -22.45 0.41
C VAL A 79 5.45 -21.56 1.00
N ASP A 80 5.42 -20.30 0.59
CA ASP A 80 4.46 -19.30 1.05
C ASP A 80 3.77 -18.62 -0.13
N VAL A 81 2.64 -17.99 0.17
CA VAL A 81 1.97 -17.05 -0.71
C VAL A 81 1.90 -15.68 -0.06
N GLN A 82 2.18 -14.65 -0.85
CA GLN A 82 2.08 -13.26 -0.45
C GLN A 82 0.99 -12.57 -1.27
N LEU A 83 -0.06 -12.13 -0.60
CA LEU A 83 -1.17 -11.41 -1.20
C LEU A 83 -0.88 -9.92 -1.11
N ARG A 84 -0.95 -9.21 -2.23
CA ARG A 84 -0.71 -7.76 -2.31
C ARG A 84 -1.85 -7.05 -3.03
N LEU A 85 -2.18 -5.84 -2.56
CA LEU A 85 -3.01 -4.88 -3.27
C LEU A 85 -2.14 -4.09 -4.25
N CYS A 86 -2.60 -4.03 -5.49
CA CYS A 86 -1.87 -3.45 -6.60
C CYS A 86 -2.66 -2.31 -7.25
N PHE A 87 -2.03 -1.15 -7.47
CA PHE A 87 -2.69 -0.01 -8.12
C PHE A 87 -3.06 -0.36 -9.57
N ALA A 88 -4.34 -0.20 -9.92
CA ALA A 88 -4.80 -0.29 -11.30
C ALA A 88 -4.23 0.87 -12.14
N PRO A 89 -4.06 0.72 -13.47
CA PRO A 89 -3.46 1.75 -14.33
C PRO A 89 -4.11 3.13 -14.20
N VAL A 90 -5.45 3.18 -14.04
CA VAL A 90 -6.21 4.42 -13.82
C VAL A 90 -5.73 5.20 -12.58
N SER A 91 -5.21 4.50 -11.56
CA SER A 91 -4.71 5.07 -10.32
C SER A 91 -3.21 5.34 -10.30
N GLN A 92 -2.49 4.98 -11.37
CA GLN A 92 -1.05 5.23 -11.52
C GLN A 92 -0.74 6.50 -12.34
N LYS A 93 -1.71 6.97 -13.14
CA LYS A 93 -1.54 8.15 -14.00
C LYS A 93 -1.09 9.37 -13.19
N ASP A 94 -0.02 10.03 -13.63
CA ASP A 94 0.60 11.19 -12.99
C ASP A 94 1.05 10.97 -11.53
N ARG A 95 1.21 9.71 -11.12
CA ARG A 95 1.63 9.30 -9.77
C ARG A 95 2.87 8.41 -9.84
N SER A 96 4.06 9.01 -10.02
CA SER A 96 5.33 8.27 -10.13
C SER A 96 5.65 7.36 -8.94
N TRP A 97 5.04 7.60 -7.78
CA TRP A 97 5.17 6.75 -6.59
C TRP A 97 4.32 5.48 -6.63
N ARG A 98 3.47 5.29 -7.66
CA ARG A 98 2.65 4.07 -7.93
C ARG A 98 3.06 3.36 -9.23
N LYS A 99 4.18 3.75 -9.82
CA LYS A 99 4.59 3.34 -11.17
C LYS A 99 4.99 1.86 -11.21
N THR A 100 4.54 1.15 -12.26
CA THR A 100 5.05 -0.19 -12.59
C THR A 100 6.50 -0.17 -13.05
N ASP A 101 7.30 -1.08 -12.50
CA ASP A 101 8.66 -1.42 -12.97
C ASP A 101 8.71 -2.95 -13.20
N ASP A 102 9.65 -3.39 -14.04
CA ASP A 102 9.82 -4.84 -14.28
C ASP A 102 10.62 -5.49 -13.16
N ASP A 103 11.57 -4.76 -12.56
CA ASP A 103 12.27 -5.22 -11.36
C ASP A 103 11.33 -5.10 -10.15
N LEU A 104 10.95 -6.24 -9.56
CA LEU A 104 10.01 -6.29 -8.43
C LEU A 104 10.49 -5.51 -7.21
N HIS A 105 11.81 -5.37 -7.02
CA HIS A 105 12.35 -4.56 -5.94
C HIS A 105 12.12 -3.04 -6.17
N ARG A 106 11.89 -2.65 -7.42
CA ARG A 106 11.63 -1.26 -7.83
C ARG A 106 10.17 -1.00 -8.19
N ASP A 107 9.37 -2.06 -8.35
CA ASP A 107 7.94 -1.98 -8.68
C ASP A 107 7.15 -1.34 -7.53
N LYS A 108 6.46 -0.23 -7.83
CA LYS A 108 5.60 0.46 -6.87
C LYS A 108 4.12 0.19 -7.11
N THR A 109 3.81 -0.78 -7.97
CA THR A 109 2.42 -1.15 -8.26
C THR A 109 1.79 -1.85 -7.07
N CYS A 110 2.49 -2.80 -6.47
CA CYS A 110 1.97 -3.75 -5.48
C CYS A 110 2.70 -3.58 -4.13
N THR A 111 2.58 -2.40 -3.51
CA THR A 111 3.32 -2.05 -2.29
C THR A 111 2.56 -2.32 -0.99
N ILE A 112 1.29 -2.72 -1.08
CA ILE A 112 0.42 -2.89 0.09
C ILE A 112 0.23 -4.39 0.30
N ASP A 113 0.80 -4.92 1.37
CA ASP A 113 0.62 -6.31 1.76
C ASP A 113 -0.76 -6.51 2.41
N ILE A 114 -1.45 -7.57 1.98
CA ILE A 114 -2.73 -8.00 2.53
C ILE A 114 -2.45 -9.01 3.65
N CYS A 115 -1.86 -10.14 3.29
CA CYS A 115 -1.46 -11.20 4.20
C CYS A 115 -0.44 -12.13 3.55
N SER A 116 0.13 -13.01 4.37
CA SER A 116 0.98 -14.11 3.92
C SER A 116 0.50 -15.41 4.56
N HIS A 117 0.51 -16.49 3.79
CA HIS A 117 0.07 -17.81 4.22
C HIS A 117 0.99 -18.89 3.66
N PRO A 118 1.16 -20.02 4.36
CA PRO A 118 1.80 -21.19 3.77
C PRO A 118 1.08 -21.65 2.50
N TRP A 119 1.81 -22.03 1.45
CA TRP A 119 1.25 -22.44 0.15
C TRP A 119 0.16 -23.51 0.30
N TYR A 120 0.47 -24.60 0.99
CA TYR A 120 -0.46 -25.73 1.21
C TYR A 120 -1.54 -25.47 2.25
N SER A 121 -1.55 -24.29 2.90
CA SER A 121 -2.69 -23.89 3.73
C SER A 121 -3.87 -23.39 2.90
N ALA A 122 -3.93 -23.81 1.62
CA ALA A 122 -4.91 -23.45 0.60
C ALA A 122 -6.25 -23.06 1.23
N ALA A 123 -6.61 -21.80 1.07
CA ALA A 123 -7.88 -21.28 1.50
C ALA A 123 -8.96 -21.80 0.55
N SER A 124 -9.31 -23.08 0.64
CA SER A 124 -10.39 -23.71 -0.15
C SER A 124 -11.71 -22.93 -0.04
N ASP A 125 -11.87 -22.16 1.04
CA ASP A 125 -13.01 -21.27 1.30
C ASP A 125 -12.67 -19.77 1.21
N GLY A 126 -11.44 -19.41 0.83
CA GLY A 126 -10.90 -18.04 0.79
C GLY A 126 -10.46 -17.49 2.15
N SER A 127 -9.46 -16.61 2.16
CA SER A 127 -9.01 -15.89 3.35
C SER A 127 -9.74 -14.56 3.46
N VAL A 128 -10.41 -14.33 4.59
CA VAL A 128 -11.07 -13.06 4.90
C VAL A 128 -10.02 -12.07 5.39
N TRP A 129 -9.93 -10.93 4.72
CA TRP A 129 -9.02 -9.86 5.07
C TRP A 129 -9.74 -8.53 5.21
N LYS A 130 -9.53 -7.86 6.34
CA LYS A 130 -10.10 -6.54 6.57
C LYS A 130 -9.26 -5.47 5.88
N LEU A 131 -9.89 -4.59 5.08
CA LEU A 131 -9.19 -3.41 4.57
C LEU A 131 -8.75 -2.55 5.75
N ALA A 132 -7.44 -2.36 5.89
CA ALA A 132 -6.88 -1.47 6.88
C ALA A 132 -7.26 -0.01 6.60
N LYS A 133 -7.31 0.82 7.66
CA LYS A 133 -7.74 2.23 7.58
C LYS A 133 -6.75 3.13 6.83
N ASP A 134 -5.49 2.72 6.77
CA ASP A 134 -4.37 3.46 6.17
C ASP A 134 -4.21 3.17 4.67
N ILE A 135 -5.04 2.30 4.09
CA ILE A 135 -5.06 2.06 2.65
C ILE A 135 -5.48 3.36 1.94
N PRO A 136 -4.64 3.90 1.04
CA PRO A 136 -4.97 5.15 0.37
C PRO A 136 -6.09 4.95 -0.64
N GLY A 137 -6.89 6.00 -0.85
CA GLY A 137 -7.94 6.00 -1.86
C GLY A 137 -7.37 5.81 -3.26
N ALA A 138 -7.76 4.72 -3.91
CA ALA A 138 -7.39 4.39 -5.29
C ALA A 138 -8.21 3.21 -5.80
N THR A 139 -8.05 2.88 -7.07
CA THR A 139 -8.54 1.65 -7.69
C THR A 139 -7.42 0.61 -7.71
N TYR A 140 -7.74 -0.60 -7.27
CA TYR A 140 -6.80 -1.70 -7.06
C TYR A 140 -7.27 -2.98 -7.75
N PHE A 141 -6.32 -3.89 -7.93
CA PHE A 141 -6.54 -5.32 -8.15
C PHE A 141 -5.70 -6.11 -7.14
N VAL A 142 -5.99 -7.40 -6.97
CA VAL A 142 -5.20 -8.27 -6.08
C VAL A 142 -4.22 -9.09 -6.91
N ARG A 143 -2.98 -9.17 -6.43
CA ARG A 143 -1.95 -10.06 -6.97
C ARG A 143 -1.44 -10.95 -5.85
N VAL A 144 -1.20 -12.21 -6.18
CA VAL A 144 -0.59 -13.17 -5.27
C VAL A 144 0.73 -13.61 -5.86
N TYR A 145 1.76 -13.66 -5.04
CA TYR A 145 3.06 -14.23 -5.38
C TYR A 145 3.25 -15.52 -4.60
N ALA A 146 3.74 -16.56 -5.27
CA ALA A 146 4.26 -17.74 -4.59
C ALA A 146 5.75 -17.52 -4.35
N THR A 147 6.23 -17.85 -3.16
CA THR A 147 7.62 -17.63 -2.76
C THR A 147 8.29 -18.91 -2.27
N ASP A 148 9.61 -18.97 -2.44
CA ASP A 148 10.46 -20.01 -1.87
C ASP A 148 10.76 -19.79 -0.37
N ARG A 149 11.63 -20.62 0.21
CA ARG A 149 12.08 -20.51 1.61
C ARG A 149 12.86 -19.22 1.91
N ASP A 150 13.49 -18.63 0.89
CA ASP A 150 14.23 -17.38 1.00
C ASP A 150 13.33 -16.14 0.83
N GLY A 151 12.04 -16.35 0.55
CA GLY A 151 11.06 -15.30 0.29
C GLY A 151 11.11 -14.74 -1.14
N THR A 152 11.84 -15.40 -2.05
CA THR A 152 11.97 -14.99 -3.45
C THR A 152 10.69 -15.33 -4.21
N GLU A 153 10.13 -14.37 -4.93
CA GLU A 153 8.97 -14.62 -5.79
C GLU A 153 9.33 -15.59 -6.94
N LEU A 154 8.62 -16.71 -7.02
CA LEU A 154 8.80 -17.75 -8.04
C LEU A 154 7.72 -17.72 -9.11
N ALA A 155 6.51 -17.29 -8.75
CA ALA A 155 5.38 -17.22 -9.66
C ALA A 155 4.33 -16.23 -9.16
N TYR A 156 3.35 -15.93 -10.01
CA TYR A 156 2.26 -15.05 -9.63
C TYR A 156 0.91 -15.49 -10.17
N GLY A 157 -0.13 -14.88 -9.61
CA GLY A 157 -1.44 -14.77 -10.22
C GLY A 157 -2.00 -13.37 -9.95
N GLN A 158 -3.04 -12.97 -10.66
CA GLN A 158 -3.77 -11.74 -10.37
C GLN A 158 -5.24 -11.84 -10.78
N THR A 159 -6.09 -11.07 -10.13
CA THR A 159 -7.56 -11.05 -10.35
C THR A 159 -7.96 -10.37 -11.66
N THR A 160 -7.07 -9.58 -12.25
CA THR A 160 -7.35 -8.73 -13.41
C THR A 160 -6.74 -9.30 -14.71
N ASP A 161 -7.21 -8.81 -15.85
CA ASP A 161 -6.74 -9.15 -17.19
C ASP A 161 -5.35 -8.56 -17.49
N ALA A 162 -4.80 -8.89 -18.67
CA ALA A 162 -3.48 -8.41 -19.10
C ALA A 162 -3.40 -6.86 -19.13
N ASN A 163 -4.50 -6.19 -19.48
CA ASN A 163 -4.56 -4.72 -19.50
C ASN A 163 -4.91 -4.11 -18.13
N LYS A 164 -5.18 -4.94 -17.12
CA LYS A 164 -5.51 -4.54 -15.74
C LYS A 164 -6.76 -3.64 -15.67
N THR A 165 -7.82 -4.02 -16.38
CA THR A 165 -9.06 -3.23 -16.53
C THR A 165 -10.31 -3.87 -15.93
N THR A 166 -10.24 -5.15 -15.60
CA THR A 166 -11.34 -5.97 -15.07
C THR A 166 -11.11 -6.35 -13.60
N ASN A 167 -12.16 -6.73 -12.87
CA ASN A 167 -12.08 -7.15 -11.46
C ASN A 167 -11.34 -6.14 -10.57
N LEU A 168 -11.74 -4.87 -10.70
CA LEU A 168 -11.13 -3.74 -10.02
C LEU A 168 -11.95 -3.31 -8.81
N ILE A 169 -11.28 -3.06 -7.70
CA ILE A 169 -11.86 -2.62 -6.44
C ILE A 169 -11.42 -1.19 -6.18
N THR A 170 -12.37 -0.27 -6.10
CA THR A 170 -12.09 1.11 -5.69
C THR A 170 -12.18 1.21 -4.19
N VAL A 171 -11.09 1.59 -3.55
CA VAL A 171 -11.05 1.81 -2.11
C VAL A 171 -11.43 3.25 -1.83
N ASP A 172 -12.51 3.43 -1.07
CA ASP A 172 -12.85 4.70 -0.45
C ASP A 172 -12.05 4.81 0.86
N PRO A 173 -11.11 5.77 0.97
CA PRO A 173 -10.23 5.86 2.11
C PRO A 173 -11.00 6.17 3.39
N TYR A 174 -10.45 5.75 4.52
CA TYR A 174 -11.04 6.07 5.81
C TYR A 174 -10.99 7.58 6.03
N THR A 175 -12.15 8.23 6.03
CA THR A 175 -12.20 9.65 6.40
C THR A 175 -12.01 9.73 7.92
N GLY A 176 -10.87 10.24 8.38
CA GLY A 176 -10.64 10.55 9.81
C GLY A 176 -11.54 11.67 10.36
N ARG A 177 -12.59 12.03 9.60
CA ARG A 177 -13.58 13.05 9.91
C ARG A 177 -14.63 12.42 10.81
N HIS A 178 -14.49 12.68 12.10
CA HIS A 178 -15.49 12.28 13.09
C HIS A 178 -16.58 13.35 13.20
N ALA A 179 -17.82 12.94 13.50
CA ALA A 179 -18.94 13.85 13.74
C ALA A 179 -18.64 14.90 14.82
N SER A 180 -17.75 14.59 15.76
CA SER A 180 -17.26 15.52 16.78
C SER A 180 -16.44 16.67 16.19
N ILE A 181 -15.58 16.41 15.19
CA ILE A 181 -14.79 17.44 14.49
C ILE A 181 -15.72 18.35 13.70
N ASP A 182 -16.73 17.78 13.05
CA ASP A 182 -17.73 18.55 12.32
C ASP A 182 -18.52 19.47 13.24
N LEU A 183 -19.01 18.94 14.37
CA LEU A 183 -19.74 19.73 15.35
C LEU A 183 -18.85 20.82 15.97
N ALA A 184 -17.60 20.50 16.33
CA ALA A 184 -16.66 21.49 16.85
C ALA A 184 -16.41 22.61 15.83
N SER A 185 -16.23 22.28 14.54
CA SER A 185 -16.03 23.27 13.48
C SER A 185 -17.22 24.21 13.33
N LEU A 186 -18.45 23.69 13.42
CA LEU A 186 -19.67 24.47 13.36
C LEU A 186 -19.76 25.45 14.54
N VAL A 187 -19.53 24.97 15.76
CA VAL A 187 -19.60 25.77 16.98
C VAL A 187 -18.53 26.86 16.99
N LEU A 188 -17.28 26.52 16.68
CA LEU A 188 -16.18 27.48 16.65
C LEU A 188 -16.38 28.56 15.57
N SER A 189 -16.94 28.19 14.42
CA SER A 189 -17.30 29.14 13.36
C SER A 189 -18.38 30.13 13.83
N ALA A 190 -19.44 29.63 14.47
CA ALA A 190 -20.50 30.48 15.02
C ALA A 190 -19.98 31.42 16.12
N ILE A 191 -19.13 30.94 17.01
CA ILE A 191 -18.49 31.75 18.05
C ILE A 191 -17.61 32.84 17.43
N SER A 192 -16.82 32.51 16.40
CA SER A 192 -15.96 33.49 15.71
C SER A 192 -16.77 34.64 15.13
N LEU A 193 -17.88 34.35 14.45
CA LEU A 193 -18.79 35.38 13.93
C LEU A 193 -19.43 36.17 15.07
N GLY A 194 -19.88 35.50 16.13
CA GLY A 194 -20.48 36.13 17.30
C GLY A 194 -19.54 37.15 17.95
N VAL A 195 -18.28 36.77 18.19
CA VAL A 195 -17.26 37.65 18.77
C VAL A 195 -16.99 38.86 17.86
N LEU A 196 -16.91 38.64 16.54
CA LEU A 196 -16.75 39.73 15.58
C LEU A 196 -17.93 40.72 15.62
N PHE A 197 -19.16 40.21 15.65
CA PHE A 197 -20.36 41.06 15.76
C PHE A 197 -20.41 41.85 17.07
N VAL A 198 -20.07 41.21 18.19
CA VAL A 198 -19.99 41.90 19.49
C VAL A 198 -18.93 43.00 19.45
N PHE A 199 -17.76 42.71 18.90
CA PHE A 199 -16.69 43.70 18.75
C PHE A 199 -17.14 44.90 17.90
N LEU A 200 -17.69 44.66 16.71
CA LEU A 200 -18.19 45.73 15.83
C LEU A 200 -19.31 46.54 16.48
N PHE A 201 -20.18 45.90 17.26
CA PHE A 201 -21.26 46.59 17.96
C PHE A 201 -20.72 47.49 19.08
N VAL A 202 -19.77 47.00 19.88
CA VAL A 202 -19.11 47.81 20.93
C VAL A 202 -18.39 49.00 20.31
N GLU A 203 -17.64 48.79 19.23
CA GLU A 203 -16.94 49.86 18.50
C GLU A 203 -17.93 50.92 17.95
N ALA A 204 -19.06 50.47 17.38
CA ALA A 204 -20.08 51.38 16.89
C ALA A 204 -20.75 52.21 18.00
N LEU A 205 -20.90 51.65 19.20
CA LEU A 205 -21.41 52.38 20.36
C LEU A 205 -20.40 53.43 20.86
N ASP A 206 -19.11 53.09 20.92
CA ASP A 206 -18.08 54.02 21.37
C ASP A 206 -17.93 55.21 20.42
N HIS A 207 -17.90 54.96 19.10
CA HIS A 207 -17.90 56.02 18.08
C HIS A 207 -19.09 56.99 18.21
N ARG A 208 -20.29 56.48 18.56
CA ARG A 208 -21.46 57.33 18.79
C ARG A 208 -21.32 58.20 20.05
N ASN A 209 -20.72 57.64 21.10
CA ASN A 209 -20.47 58.37 22.35
C ASN A 209 -19.41 59.47 22.15
N VAL A 210 -18.36 59.22 21.36
CA VAL A 210 -17.35 60.24 20.98
C VAL A 210 -17.99 61.37 20.18
N LYS A 211 -18.80 61.07 19.16
CA LYS A 211 -19.54 62.10 18.40
C LYS A 211 -20.45 62.95 19.29
N LYS A 212 -21.11 62.36 20.29
CA LYS A 212 -21.94 63.12 21.25
C LYS A 212 -21.12 64.02 22.18
N LYS A 213 -19.87 63.68 22.50
CA LYS A 213 -19.00 64.47 23.38
C LYS A 213 -18.26 65.60 22.64
N GLY A 214 -17.94 65.44 21.36
CA GLY A 214 -17.24 66.44 20.54
C GLY A 214 -18.14 67.44 19.80
N GLY A 215 -19.46 67.34 19.93
CA GLY A 215 -20.45 68.21 19.28
C GLY A 215 -21.09 69.27 20.19
N LYS A 216 -20.43 69.64 21.30
CA LYS A 216 -20.80 70.77 22.15
C LYS A 216 -19.77 71.87 22.02
#